data_AF-A0A7R9ZYJ9-F1
#
_entry.id   AF-A0A7R9ZYJ9-F1
#
_cell.length_a   1.000
_cell.length_b   1.000
_cell.length_c   1.000
_cell.angle_alpha   90.00
_cell.angle_beta   90.00
_cell.angle_gamma   90.00
#
_symmetry.space_group_name_H-M   'P 1'
#
loop_
_entity.id
_entity.type
_entity.pdbx_description
1 polymer ?
#
loop_
_entity_poly.entity_id
_entity_poly.type
_entity_poly.pdbx_seq_one_letter_code
_entity_poly.pdbx_strand_id
1 'polypeptide(L)'
;MAKRCLLSAVLGLAAMRLPLTAGSSVFSRLEAGPVCWDYRIPDVASKDECFGVAASTLGLSGAIKLQINGLSFSGCAFNSAANLLIFSESSAVTAQTSVGMPTLQFICNGIPTTTTTFTRTESTATTTTTSGLFTKLQPGSSCWDQGIPDVDSEEACFDVSVHYVGLPSVRTMRLDNIGFSGCVYNNAANILMYGLSIGVSSESSMKLPSFQYVCHGLPATSLATSSTSSATAMANQVASTTTSSTATASSTTTTTVTTTTTTTMTTTTTTSATTTMTTTTVTTRTMTTTTLSTSTRTAVYTKLEGGAKCVDYQMAGVDSKEACFSMAAHSIGLGSVLQMELDGIGFTGCIYNTVANILMYGTTNGVTPETTLTMPNFEYVCYGMPSFLILP
;
A
#
# COMPACT_ATOMS: atom_id res chain seq x y z
N MET A 1 -76.39 -53.93 32.94
CA MET A 1 -75.54 -52.73 32.96
C MET A 1 -74.27 -53.04 33.74
N ALA A 2 -73.18 -53.41 33.06
CA ALA A 2 -71.89 -53.68 33.70
C ALA A 2 -70.78 -53.10 32.81
N LYS A 3 -70.21 -51.97 33.26
CA LYS A 3 -69.15 -51.24 32.54
C LYS A 3 -67.80 -51.81 32.99
N ARG A 4 -67.10 -52.43 32.05
CA ARG A 4 -65.71 -52.89 32.19
C ARG A 4 -64.78 -51.69 32.19
N CYS A 5 -63.92 -51.58 33.20
CA CYS A 5 -62.74 -50.71 33.20
C CYS A 5 -61.68 -51.32 32.29
N LEU A 6 -61.28 -50.61 31.24
CA LEU A 6 -60.12 -50.91 30.41
C LEU A 6 -58.96 -50.03 30.90
N LEU A 7 -57.97 -50.66 31.54
CA LEU A 7 -56.72 -50.03 31.96
C LEU A 7 -55.80 -49.95 30.72
N SER A 8 -55.61 -48.76 30.15
CA SER A 8 -54.57 -48.52 29.14
C SER A 8 -53.30 -48.03 29.83
N ALA A 9 -52.29 -48.90 29.88
CA ALA A 9 -50.94 -48.55 30.28
C ALA A 9 -50.25 -47.83 29.11
N VAL A 10 -50.16 -46.50 29.19
CA VAL A 10 -49.30 -45.69 28.31
C VAL A 10 -47.90 -45.69 28.94
N LEU A 11 -47.02 -46.49 28.36
CA LEU A 11 -45.59 -46.49 28.66
C LEU A 11 -45.01 -45.17 28.13
N GLY A 12 -44.90 -44.17 29.01
CA GLY A 12 -44.18 -42.93 28.72
C GLY A 12 -42.68 -43.18 28.71
N LEU A 13 -42.07 -43.22 27.52
CA LEU A 13 -40.63 -43.04 27.38
C LEU A 13 -40.27 -41.62 27.85
N ALA A 14 -39.91 -41.48 29.12
CA ALA A 14 -39.23 -40.31 29.62
C ALA A 14 -37.80 -40.31 29.05
N ALA A 15 -37.61 -39.63 27.93
CA ALA A 15 -36.29 -39.27 27.44
C ALA A 15 -35.65 -38.34 28.47
N MET A 16 -34.81 -38.90 29.36
CA MET A 16 -33.86 -38.14 30.15
C MET A 16 -32.92 -37.42 29.17
N ARG A 17 -33.26 -36.18 28.83
CA ARG A 17 -32.31 -35.23 28.24
C ARG A 17 -31.31 -34.91 29.34
N LEU A 18 -30.16 -35.57 29.33
CA LEU A 18 -28.99 -35.08 30.05
C LEU A 18 -28.75 -33.63 29.58
N PRO A 19 -28.62 -32.65 30.48
CA PRO A 19 -28.09 -31.36 30.10
C PRO A 19 -26.66 -31.61 29.64
N LEU A 20 -26.42 -31.61 28.33
CA LEU A 20 -25.08 -31.34 27.85
C LEU A 20 -24.74 -29.96 28.40
N THR A 21 -23.83 -29.92 29.37
CA THR A 21 -23.12 -28.72 29.75
C THR A 21 -22.43 -28.24 28.49
N ALA A 22 -23.09 -27.31 27.78
CA ALA A 22 -22.53 -26.62 26.63
C ALA A 22 -21.20 -26.03 27.09
N GLY A 23 -20.10 -26.57 26.58
CA GLY A 23 -18.78 -26.00 26.81
C GLY A 23 -18.85 -24.53 26.44
N SER A 24 -18.35 -23.66 27.31
CA SER A 24 -18.28 -22.23 27.04
C SER A 24 -17.62 -22.02 25.69
N SER A 25 -18.37 -21.51 24.70
CA SER A 25 -17.81 -21.15 23.41
C SER A 25 -16.73 -20.10 23.64
N VAL A 26 -15.50 -20.42 23.24
CA VAL A 26 -14.37 -19.52 23.39
C VAL A 26 -14.27 -18.71 22.12
N PHE A 27 -14.53 -17.40 22.21
CA PHE A 27 -14.39 -16.48 21.08
C PHE A 27 -13.03 -15.82 21.12
N SER A 28 -12.42 -15.64 19.96
CA SER A 28 -11.20 -14.86 19.81
C SER A 28 -11.39 -13.74 18.80
N ARG A 29 -10.70 -12.63 19.06
CA ARG A 29 -10.61 -11.49 18.14
C ARG A 29 -9.25 -11.56 17.45
N LEU A 30 -9.26 -11.58 16.13
CA LEU A 30 -8.03 -11.48 15.33
C LEU A 30 -7.55 -10.03 15.25
N GLU A 31 -6.28 -9.85 14.93
CA GLU A 31 -5.76 -8.55 14.52
C GLU A 31 -6.44 -8.08 13.22
N ALA A 32 -6.31 -6.80 12.89
CA ALA A 32 -6.95 -6.26 11.69
C ALA A 32 -6.30 -6.84 10.42
N GLY A 33 -7.12 -7.23 9.44
CA GLY A 33 -6.67 -7.86 8.19
C GLY A 33 -7.11 -9.32 8.08
N PRO A 34 -6.50 -10.27 8.84
CA PRO A 34 -6.77 -11.70 8.70
C PRO A 34 -8.21 -12.12 9.02
N VAL A 35 -8.71 -13.14 8.34
CA VAL A 35 -10.03 -13.76 8.56
C VAL A 35 -9.91 -15.06 9.36
N CYS A 36 -11.01 -15.53 9.96
CA CYS A 36 -11.01 -16.75 10.78
C CYS A 36 -10.55 -17.99 10.01
N TRP A 37 -10.89 -18.03 8.72
CA TRP A 37 -10.52 -19.10 7.82
C TRP A 37 -9.00 -19.27 7.64
N ASP A 38 -8.22 -18.19 7.69
CA ASP A 38 -6.75 -18.23 7.57
C ASP A 38 -6.11 -19.10 8.66
N TYR A 39 -6.77 -19.15 9.82
CA TYR A 39 -6.37 -19.96 10.97
C TYR A 39 -7.15 -21.27 11.08
N ARG A 40 -7.96 -21.62 10.07
CA ARG A 40 -8.89 -22.76 10.07
C ARG A 40 -9.86 -22.74 11.26
N ILE A 41 -10.24 -21.56 11.72
CA ILE A 41 -11.24 -21.36 12.77
C ILE A 41 -12.58 -21.05 12.08
N PRO A 42 -13.69 -21.67 12.49
CA PRO A 42 -15.00 -21.32 11.97
C PRO A 42 -15.38 -19.88 12.33
N ASP A 43 -15.99 -19.19 11.37
CA ASP A 43 -16.61 -17.88 11.61
C ASP A 43 -17.77 -18.00 12.63
N VAL A 44 -18.12 -16.88 13.26
CA VAL A 44 -19.36 -16.79 14.03
C VAL A 44 -20.54 -16.93 13.07
N ALA A 45 -21.32 -18.00 13.22
CA ALA A 45 -22.29 -18.43 12.22
C ALA A 45 -23.63 -17.69 12.27
N SER A 46 -23.88 -16.92 13.34
CA SER A 46 -25.16 -16.24 13.54
C SER A 46 -25.02 -14.86 14.14
N LYS A 47 -25.97 -13.99 13.76
CA LYS A 47 -26.07 -12.63 14.28
C LYS A 47 -26.20 -12.60 15.80
N ASP A 48 -27.02 -13.49 16.35
CA ASP A 48 -27.31 -13.52 17.78
C ASP A 48 -26.07 -13.94 18.59
N GLU A 49 -25.24 -14.83 18.03
CA GLU A 49 -23.95 -15.19 18.62
C GLU A 49 -22.95 -14.03 18.55
N CYS A 50 -22.85 -13.36 17.40
CA CYS A 50 -21.98 -12.20 17.17
C CYS A 50 -22.32 -11.04 18.12
N PHE A 51 -23.59 -10.64 18.16
CA PHE A 51 -24.07 -9.50 18.94
C PHE A 51 -24.36 -9.82 20.39
N GLY A 52 -24.40 -11.10 20.76
CA GLY A 52 -24.65 -11.60 22.11
C GLY A 52 -23.38 -12.06 22.79
N VAL A 53 -23.17 -13.38 22.82
CA VAL A 53 -22.12 -14.02 23.62
C VAL A 53 -20.73 -13.59 23.17
N ALA A 54 -20.46 -13.53 21.86
CA ALA A 54 -19.13 -13.13 21.36
C ALA A 54 -18.78 -11.70 21.75
N ALA A 55 -19.71 -10.75 21.54
CA ALA A 55 -19.54 -9.37 21.96
C ALA A 55 -19.33 -9.23 23.48
N SER A 56 -20.07 -9.98 24.29
CA SER A 56 -19.92 -9.96 25.75
C SER A 56 -18.57 -10.51 26.20
N THR A 57 -18.15 -11.66 25.66
CA THR A 57 -16.89 -12.32 26.02
C THR A 57 -15.67 -11.46 25.69
N LEU A 58 -15.75 -10.68 24.62
CA LEU A 58 -14.66 -9.81 24.15
C LEU A 58 -14.73 -8.38 24.69
N GLY A 59 -15.67 -8.06 25.58
CA GLY A 59 -15.82 -6.71 26.14
C GLY A 59 -16.32 -5.67 25.13
N LEU A 60 -17.01 -6.11 24.07
CA LEU A 60 -17.56 -5.28 23.00
C LEU A 60 -19.05 -4.97 23.17
N SER A 61 -19.62 -5.18 24.36
CA SER A 61 -21.05 -4.96 24.63
C SER A 61 -21.51 -3.52 24.39
N GLY A 62 -20.60 -2.54 24.46
CA GLY A 62 -20.85 -1.12 24.19
C GLY A 62 -20.60 -0.69 22.74
N ALA A 63 -20.19 -1.59 21.85
CA ALA A 63 -20.02 -1.27 20.44
C ALA A 63 -21.39 -1.08 19.75
N ILE A 64 -21.44 -0.19 18.75
CA ILE A 64 -22.60 -0.04 17.88
C ILE A 64 -22.76 -1.33 17.09
N LYS A 65 -23.99 -1.86 16.95
CA LYS A 65 -24.25 -3.14 16.27
C LYS A 65 -24.93 -2.90 14.93
N LEU A 66 -24.36 -3.43 13.85
CA LEU A 66 -24.87 -3.23 12.50
C LEU A 66 -24.86 -4.52 11.70
N GLN A 67 -26.02 -4.91 11.17
CA GLN A 67 -26.12 -6.02 10.23
C GLN A 67 -26.10 -5.47 8.80
N ILE A 68 -25.15 -5.91 7.99
CA ILE A 68 -25.07 -5.56 6.56
C ILE A 68 -24.97 -6.86 5.78
N ASN A 69 -26.04 -7.23 5.08
CA ASN A 69 -26.02 -8.42 4.25
C ASN A 69 -25.39 -8.11 2.89
N GLY A 70 -24.72 -9.10 2.30
CA GLY A 70 -24.12 -8.98 0.97
C GLY A 70 -22.77 -8.24 0.92
N LEU A 71 -22.07 -8.10 2.05
CA LEU A 71 -20.66 -7.69 2.02
C LEU A 71 -19.78 -8.81 1.44
N SER A 72 -18.54 -8.46 1.09
CA SER A 72 -17.50 -9.37 0.61
C SER A 72 -16.93 -10.30 1.70
N PHE A 73 -17.63 -10.45 2.83
CA PHE A 73 -17.32 -11.41 3.89
C PHE A 73 -18.61 -11.95 4.53
N SER A 74 -18.49 -13.11 5.16
CA SER A 74 -19.52 -13.70 6.02
C SER A 74 -19.00 -13.81 7.45
N GLY A 75 -19.83 -13.53 8.45
CA GLY A 75 -19.46 -13.64 9.87
C GLY A 75 -19.46 -12.32 10.63
N CYS A 76 -18.68 -12.27 11.72
CA CYS A 76 -18.68 -11.19 12.71
C CYS A 76 -17.34 -10.43 12.68
N ALA A 77 -17.39 -9.10 12.52
CA ALA A 77 -16.22 -8.25 12.44
C ALA A 77 -16.36 -7.00 13.31
N PHE A 78 -15.26 -6.51 13.87
CA PHE A 78 -15.21 -5.31 14.69
C PHE A 78 -14.33 -4.24 14.05
N ASN A 79 -14.87 -3.04 13.87
CA ASN A 79 -14.12 -1.85 13.47
C ASN A 79 -13.79 -1.03 14.73
N SER A 80 -12.51 -1.04 15.10
CA SER A 80 -12.02 -0.35 16.30
C SER A 80 -12.07 1.17 16.18
N ALA A 81 -11.87 1.73 14.98
CA ALA A 81 -11.91 3.17 14.75
C ALA A 81 -13.32 3.75 14.93
N ALA A 82 -14.35 2.99 14.53
CA ALA A 82 -15.75 3.40 14.63
C ALA A 82 -16.48 2.84 15.87
N ASN A 83 -15.81 2.01 16.68
CA ASN A 83 -16.42 1.22 17.76
C ASN A 83 -17.70 0.49 17.28
N LEU A 84 -17.59 -0.19 16.13
CA LEU A 84 -18.70 -0.76 15.37
C LEU A 84 -18.53 -2.27 15.21
N LEU A 85 -19.49 -3.05 15.68
CA LEU A 85 -19.60 -4.48 15.51
C LEU A 85 -20.55 -4.81 14.34
N ILE A 86 -20.00 -5.44 13.31
CA ILE A 86 -20.67 -5.72 12.05
C ILE A 86 -20.91 -7.23 11.93
N PHE A 87 -22.12 -7.61 11.52
CA PHE A 87 -22.43 -8.98 11.11
C PHE A 87 -22.91 -9.00 9.66
N SER A 88 -22.37 -9.90 8.84
CA SER A 88 -22.75 -10.07 7.44
C SER A 88 -23.13 -11.52 7.16
N GLU A 89 -24.32 -11.70 6.57
CA GLU A 89 -24.69 -12.95 5.91
C GLU A 89 -24.53 -12.75 4.40
N SER A 90 -23.67 -13.55 3.78
CA SER A 90 -23.52 -13.60 2.34
C SER A 90 -23.70 -15.03 1.86
N SER A 91 -24.73 -15.27 1.06
CA SER A 91 -24.97 -16.57 0.42
C SER A 91 -24.01 -16.84 -0.74
N ALA A 92 -23.35 -15.80 -1.26
CA ALA A 92 -22.43 -15.87 -2.38
C ALA A 92 -20.96 -16.00 -1.96
N VAL A 93 -20.63 -15.68 -0.70
CA VAL A 93 -19.27 -15.72 -0.16
C VAL A 93 -19.19 -16.87 0.81
N THR A 94 -18.44 -17.92 0.44
CA THR A 94 -18.09 -18.97 1.39
C THR A 94 -17.05 -18.43 2.37
N ALA A 95 -16.89 -19.04 3.54
CA ALA A 95 -15.84 -18.66 4.49
C ALA A 95 -14.44 -18.57 3.83
N GLN A 96 -14.22 -19.36 2.77
CA GLN A 96 -12.99 -19.39 1.98
C GLN A 96 -12.77 -18.21 1.03
N THR A 97 -13.81 -17.45 0.70
CA THR A 97 -13.72 -16.32 -0.25
C THR A 97 -13.90 -14.96 0.43
N SER A 98 -13.96 -14.92 1.76
CA SER A 98 -14.01 -13.66 2.49
C SER A 98 -12.71 -12.89 2.31
N VAL A 99 -12.81 -11.66 1.81
CA VAL A 99 -11.64 -10.79 1.61
C VAL A 99 -11.37 -10.05 2.91
N GLY A 100 -10.15 -10.18 3.43
CA GLY A 100 -9.68 -9.41 4.58
C GLY A 100 -9.82 -7.91 4.33
N MET A 101 -10.37 -7.18 5.29
CA MET A 101 -10.38 -5.72 5.27
C MET A 101 -9.38 -5.22 6.31
N PRO A 102 -8.43 -4.33 5.92
CA PRO A 102 -7.31 -3.95 6.78
C PRO A 102 -7.73 -3.20 8.05
N THR A 103 -8.98 -2.72 8.11
CA THR A 103 -9.53 -2.00 9.26
C THR A 103 -10.45 -2.85 10.15
N LEU A 104 -10.76 -4.09 9.74
CA LEU A 104 -11.70 -4.96 10.45
C LEU A 104 -10.96 -6.07 11.20
N GLN A 105 -11.31 -6.24 12.47
CA GLN A 105 -10.87 -7.35 13.32
C GLN A 105 -11.96 -8.42 13.33
N PHE A 106 -11.68 -9.59 12.75
CA PHE A 106 -12.65 -10.69 12.70
C PHE A 106 -12.79 -11.39 14.05
N ILE A 107 -14.01 -11.78 14.38
CA ILE A 107 -14.35 -12.52 15.60
C ILE A 107 -14.67 -13.97 15.22
N CYS A 108 -13.92 -14.90 15.80
CA CYS A 108 -13.93 -16.31 15.41
C CYS A 108 -14.45 -17.20 16.53
N ASN A 109 -15.09 -18.31 16.16
CA ASN A 109 -15.62 -19.31 17.09
C ASN A 109 -14.53 -20.32 17.47
N GLY A 110 -13.54 -19.85 18.23
CA GLY A 110 -12.42 -20.65 18.72
C GLY A 110 -11.22 -19.80 19.11
N ILE A 111 -10.15 -20.44 19.56
CA ILE A 111 -8.82 -19.82 19.73
C ILE A 111 -7.95 -20.24 18.56
N PRO A 112 -7.18 -19.33 17.93
CA PRO A 112 -6.17 -19.71 16.95
C PRO A 112 -5.18 -20.70 17.58
N THR A 113 -5.27 -21.97 17.17
CA THR A 113 -4.25 -22.97 17.46
C THR A 113 -3.05 -22.69 16.58
N THR A 114 -2.08 -21.95 17.11
CA THR A 114 -0.74 -21.91 16.55
C THR A 114 -0.17 -23.32 16.62
N THR A 115 -0.19 -24.04 15.49
CA THR A 115 0.42 -25.37 15.41
C THR A 115 1.93 -25.16 15.30
N THR A 116 2.60 -25.02 16.43
CA THR A 116 4.06 -25.25 16.51
C THR A 116 4.28 -26.75 16.55
N THR A 117 4.68 -27.33 15.42
CA THR A 117 5.07 -28.73 15.32
C THR A 117 6.38 -28.96 16.09
N PHE A 118 6.30 -29.51 17.30
CA PHE A 118 7.46 -30.08 17.99
C PHE A 118 7.54 -31.57 17.65
N THR A 119 8.53 -31.95 16.84
CA THR A 119 8.94 -33.35 16.68
C THR A 119 10.27 -33.53 17.39
N ARG A 120 10.25 -34.12 18.58
CA ARG A 120 11.45 -34.54 19.31
C ARG A 120 11.84 -35.94 18.84
N THR A 121 12.86 -36.01 18.00
CA THR A 121 13.68 -37.20 17.78
C THR A 121 15.14 -36.75 17.84
N GLU A 122 15.91 -37.31 18.77
CA GLU A 122 17.36 -37.10 18.86
C GLU A 122 18.03 -37.61 17.58
N SER A 123 18.56 -36.68 16.76
CA SER A 123 19.65 -36.92 15.82
C SER A 123 20.22 -35.57 15.36
N THR A 124 21.54 -35.53 15.18
CA THR A 124 22.42 -34.38 14.91
C THR A 124 21.78 -33.29 14.02
N ALA A 125 21.60 -32.09 14.58
CA ALA A 125 20.98 -30.96 13.90
C ALA A 125 21.90 -30.35 12.82
N THR A 126 21.45 -30.38 11.58
CA THR A 126 21.89 -29.48 10.51
C THR A 126 20.86 -28.35 10.44
N THR A 127 21.26 -27.12 10.75
CA THR A 127 20.36 -25.96 10.72
C THR A 127 20.24 -25.45 9.30
N THR A 128 19.12 -25.74 8.64
CA THR A 128 18.78 -25.17 7.33
C THR A 128 18.13 -23.81 7.55
N THR A 129 18.87 -22.71 7.33
CA THR A 129 18.28 -21.37 7.27
C THR A 129 17.73 -21.13 5.87
N THR A 130 16.40 -21.13 5.73
CA THR A 130 15.72 -20.75 4.48
C THR A 130 15.82 -19.23 4.32
N SER A 131 16.56 -18.78 3.30
CA SER A 131 16.74 -17.37 2.98
C SER A 131 15.50 -16.80 2.26
N GLY A 132 14.82 -15.86 2.92
CA GLY A 132 13.91 -14.82 2.37
C GLY A 132 12.65 -15.27 1.61
N LEU A 133 11.45 -14.99 2.15
CA LEU A 133 10.17 -15.22 1.46
C LEU A 133 9.94 -14.30 0.25
N PHE A 134 10.66 -13.17 0.18
CA PHE A 134 10.54 -12.17 -0.88
C PHE A 134 11.92 -11.63 -1.25
N THR A 135 12.07 -11.22 -2.50
CA THR A 135 13.28 -10.56 -3.02
C THR A 135 12.92 -9.32 -3.82
N LYS A 136 13.77 -8.30 -3.75
CA LYS A 136 13.63 -7.07 -4.55
C LYS A 136 14.63 -7.10 -5.70
N LEU A 137 14.14 -6.99 -6.92
CA LEU A 137 14.95 -7.02 -8.13
C LEU A 137 15.57 -5.66 -8.45
N GLN A 138 16.58 -5.67 -9.32
CA GLN A 138 17.14 -4.45 -9.89
C GLN A 138 16.13 -3.77 -10.83
N PRO A 139 16.17 -2.44 -10.98
CA PRO A 139 15.28 -1.72 -11.89
C PRO A 139 15.31 -2.28 -13.32
N GLY A 140 14.15 -2.37 -13.95
CA GLY A 140 14.00 -2.87 -15.33
C GLY A 140 14.01 -4.40 -15.50
N SER A 141 14.08 -5.17 -14.40
CA SER A 141 13.85 -6.63 -14.42
C SER A 141 12.49 -6.97 -13.80
N SER A 142 11.74 -7.89 -14.40
CA SER A 142 10.52 -8.45 -13.81
C SER A 142 10.78 -9.76 -13.07
N CYS A 143 9.85 -10.21 -12.22
CA CYS A 143 9.95 -11.52 -11.58
C CYS A 143 9.98 -12.64 -12.62
N TRP A 144 9.17 -12.50 -13.67
CA TRP A 144 9.15 -13.40 -14.81
C TRP A 144 10.51 -13.56 -15.49
N ASP A 145 11.23 -12.46 -15.72
CA ASP A 145 12.58 -12.50 -16.34
C ASP A 145 13.56 -13.36 -15.53
N GLN A 146 13.35 -13.45 -14.22
CA GLN A 146 14.19 -14.19 -13.29
C GLN A 146 13.65 -15.61 -13.03
N GLY A 147 12.55 -16.00 -13.66
CA GLY A 147 11.86 -17.28 -13.38
C GLY A 147 11.28 -17.34 -11.96
N ILE A 148 10.96 -16.19 -11.39
CA ILE A 148 10.44 -16.04 -10.03
C ILE A 148 8.94 -15.74 -10.10
N PRO A 149 8.09 -16.39 -9.30
CA PRO A 149 6.68 -16.03 -9.21
C PRO A 149 6.50 -14.57 -8.78
N ASP A 150 5.65 -13.84 -9.49
CA ASP A 150 5.17 -12.52 -9.06
C ASP A 150 4.42 -12.65 -7.74
N VAL A 151 4.45 -11.60 -6.94
CA VAL A 151 3.59 -11.49 -5.75
C VAL A 151 2.14 -11.42 -6.19
N ASP A 152 1.37 -12.44 -5.87
CA ASP A 152 0.04 -12.67 -6.42
C ASP A 152 -1.10 -11.97 -5.66
N SER A 153 -0.80 -11.37 -4.51
CA SER A 153 -1.80 -10.74 -3.64
C SER A 153 -1.34 -9.38 -3.10
N GLU A 154 -2.32 -8.50 -2.92
CA GLU A 154 -2.11 -7.16 -2.34
C GLU A 154 -1.53 -7.25 -0.93
N GLU A 155 -2.04 -8.18 -0.11
CA GLU A 155 -1.59 -8.42 1.26
C GLU A 155 -0.13 -8.90 1.30
N ALA A 156 0.25 -9.84 0.43
CA ALA A 156 1.65 -10.25 0.33
C ALA A 156 2.55 -9.08 -0.11
N CYS A 157 2.06 -8.20 -0.97
CA CYS A 157 2.80 -7.01 -1.39
C CYS A 157 2.95 -6.00 -0.26
N PHE A 158 1.85 -5.57 0.37
CA PHE A 158 1.84 -4.43 1.28
C PHE A 158 2.16 -4.76 2.73
N ASP A 159 1.88 -5.99 3.19
CA ASP A 159 2.15 -6.36 4.58
C ASP A 159 3.43 -7.18 4.66
N VAL A 160 3.46 -8.34 4.00
CA VAL A 160 4.55 -9.29 4.20
C VAL A 160 5.84 -8.78 3.55
N SER A 161 5.80 -8.47 2.25
CA SER A 161 7.01 -8.14 1.49
C SER A 161 7.69 -6.87 2.01
N VAL A 162 6.92 -5.88 2.46
CA VAL A 162 7.40 -4.60 3.00
C VAL A 162 8.41 -4.80 4.13
N HIS A 163 8.14 -5.72 5.05
CA HIS A 163 9.06 -6.01 6.15
C HIS A 163 10.29 -6.78 5.68
N TYR A 164 10.13 -7.73 4.74
CA TYR A 164 11.24 -8.55 4.24
C TYR A 164 12.22 -7.79 3.35
N VAL A 165 11.74 -6.86 2.52
CA VAL A 165 12.59 -6.08 1.62
C VAL A 165 13.06 -4.74 2.21
N GLY A 166 12.80 -4.51 3.50
CA GLY A 166 13.30 -3.34 4.24
C GLY A 166 12.61 -2.03 3.85
N LEU A 167 11.29 -2.06 3.62
CA LEU A 167 10.47 -0.93 3.20
C LEU A 167 9.41 -0.47 4.23
N PRO A 168 9.58 -0.58 5.57
CA PRO A 168 8.50 -0.45 6.56
C PRO A 168 7.81 0.92 6.67
N SER A 169 8.21 1.91 5.87
CA SER A 169 7.64 3.27 5.87
C SER A 169 7.38 3.80 4.46
N VAL A 170 7.28 2.90 3.47
CA VAL A 170 6.88 3.29 2.11
C VAL A 170 5.37 3.49 2.07
N ARG A 171 4.91 4.44 1.25
CA ARG A 171 3.48 4.55 0.98
C ARG A 171 3.06 3.38 0.09
N THR A 172 1.91 2.79 0.36
CA THR A 172 1.36 1.70 -0.47
C THR A 172 0.24 2.24 -1.37
N MET A 173 0.11 1.66 -2.57
CA MET A 173 -0.91 2.09 -3.53
C MET A 173 -1.34 0.95 -4.43
N ARG A 174 -2.64 0.69 -4.47
CA ARG A 174 -3.22 -0.25 -5.42
C ARG A 174 -3.50 0.45 -6.75
N LEU A 175 -3.03 -0.15 -7.83
CA LEU A 175 -3.24 0.34 -9.20
C LEU A 175 -3.80 -0.79 -10.06
N ASP A 176 -5.11 -0.87 -10.16
CA ASP A 176 -5.76 -1.89 -11.00
C ASP A 176 -5.75 -1.46 -12.48
N ASN A 177 -5.59 -2.44 -13.38
CA ASN A 177 -5.67 -2.29 -14.84
C ASN A 177 -4.63 -1.37 -15.49
N ILE A 178 -3.43 -1.27 -14.92
CA ILE A 178 -2.35 -0.43 -15.46
C ILE A 178 -1.30 -1.20 -16.28
N GLY A 179 -1.65 -2.39 -16.77
CA GLY A 179 -0.81 -3.16 -17.69
C GLY A 179 0.33 -3.96 -17.04
N PHE A 180 0.37 -4.04 -15.72
CA PHE A 180 1.19 -5.01 -15.00
C PHE A 180 0.39 -5.74 -13.92
N SER A 181 0.89 -6.92 -13.55
CA SER A 181 0.43 -7.68 -12.39
C SER A 181 1.61 -7.90 -11.45
N GLY A 182 1.41 -7.69 -10.15
CA GLY A 182 2.42 -7.93 -9.12
C GLY A 182 2.77 -6.71 -8.27
N CYS A 183 3.87 -6.83 -7.52
CA CYS A 183 4.32 -5.82 -6.55
C CYS A 183 5.56 -5.08 -7.08
N VAL A 184 5.48 -3.75 -7.19
CA VAL A 184 6.56 -2.91 -7.74
C VAL A 184 6.87 -1.74 -6.81
N TYR A 185 8.14 -1.49 -6.57
CA TYR A 185 8.63 -0.37 -5.77
C TYR A 185 9.20 0.73 -6.66
N ASN A 186 8.66 1.94 -6.54
CA ASN A 186 9.21 3.15 -7.14
C ASN A 186 10.08 3.87 -6.11
N ASN A 187 11.39 3.82 -6.33
CA ASN A 187 12.38 4.44 -5.45
C ASN A 187 12.34 5.97 -5.50
N ALA A 188 12.00 6.58 -6.64
CA ALA A 188 11.95 8.02 -6.79
C ALA A 188 10.78 8.64 -6.00
N ALA A 189 9.61 7.98 -6.04
CA ALA A 189 8.43 8.41 -5.30
C ALA A 189 8.40 7.88 -3.85
N ASN A 190 9.23 6.89 -3.52
CA ASN A 190 9.18 6.11 -2.28
C ASN A 190 7.81 5.46 -2.03
N ILE A 191 7.29 4.78 -3.06
CA ILE A 191 5.95 4.17 -3.06
C ILE A 191 6.06 2.72 -3.51
N LEU A 192 5.38 1.83 -2.79
CA LEU A 192 5.15 0.45 -3.19
C LEU A 192 3.76 0.34 -3.83
N MET A 193 3.71 -0.18 -5.04
CA MET A 193 2.48 -0.35 -5.80
C MET A 193 2.18 -1.81 -6.01
N TYR A 194 0.91 -2.17 -5.88
CA TYR A 194 0.40 -3.47 -6.28
C TYR A 194 -0.55 -3.29 -7.46
N GLY A 195 -0.28 -4.02 -8.54
CA GLY A 195 -1.09 -4.00 -9.75
C GLY A 195 -1.79 -5.33 -9.97
N LEU A 196 -3.07 -5.26 -10.35
CA LEU A 196 -3.86 -6.38 -10.85
C LEU A 196 -4.41 -5.96 -12.21
N SER A 197 -3.93 -6.60 -13.26
CA SER A 197 -4.43 -6.38 -14.62
C SER A 197 -5.05 -7.69 -15.10
N ILE A 198 -6.39 -7.71 -15.20
CA ILE A 198 -7.13 -8.92 -15.59
C ILE A 198 -6.85 -9.20 -17.08
N GLY A 199 -6.36 -10.39 -17.39
CA GLY A 199 -6.16 -10.84 -18.77
C GLY A 199 -4.79 -10.53 -19.38
N VAL A 200 -3.85 -9.92 -18.63
CA VAL A 200 -2.43 -9.94 -18.99
C VAL A 200 -1.75 -11.10 -18.27
N SER A 201 -1.07 -11.97 -19.02
CA SER A 201 -0.19 -12.97 -18.40
C SER A 201 0.99 -12.26 -17.73
N SER A 202 1.55 -12.87 -16.68
CA SER A 202 2.79 -12.39 -16.02
C SER A 202 3.94 -12.20 -17.03
N GLU A 203 3.96 -12.99 -18.10
CA GLU A 203 4.92 -12.87 -19.20
C GLU A 203 4.81 -11.53 -19.97
N SER A 204 3.62 -10.93 -19.97
CA SER A 204 3.32 -9.65 -20.64
C SER A 204 3.27 -8.47 -19.67
N SER A 205 3.63 -8.66 -18.39
CA SER A 205 3.70 -7.57 -17.42
C SER A 205 4.64 -6.48 -17.94
N MET A 206 4.11 -5.27 -18.07
CA MET A 206 4.84 -4.11 -18.58
C MET A 206 6.10 -3.85 -17.75
N LYS A 207 7.27 -3.90 -18.38
CA LYS A 207 8.55 -3.59 -17.71
C LYS A 207 8.67 -2.10 -17.51
N LEU A 208 8.67 -1.69 -16.25
CA LEU A 208 8.85 -0.30 -15.85
C LEU A 208 10.34 -0.03 -15.54
N PRO A 209 11.08 0.74 -16.36
CA PRO A 209 12.54 0.85 -16.27
C PRO A 209 13.05 1.43 -14.93
N SER A 210 12.23 2.28 -14.30
CA SER A 210 12.53 2.98 -13.05
C SER A 210 12.03 2.24 -11.80
N PHE A 211 11.37 1.09 -11.95
CA PHE A 211 10.71 0.39 -10.86
C PHE A 211 11.45 -0.92 -10.55
N GLN A 212 11.47 -1.27 -9.27
CA GLN A 212 12.03 -2.52 -8.76
C GLN A 212 10.90 -3.48 -8.47
N TYR A 213 10.85 -4.64 -9.13
CA TYR A 213 9.87 -5.67 -8.80
C TYR A 213 10.19 -6.31 -7.45
N VAL A 214 9.16 -6.51 -6.64
CA VAL A 214 9.21 -7.35 -5.46
C VAL A 214 8.57 -8.68 -5.84
N CYS A 215 9.34 -9.75 -5.71
CA CYS A 215 9.00 -11.09 -6.15
C CYS A 215 9.01 -12.05 -4.97
N HIS A 216 8.41 -13.22 -5.13
CA HIS A 216 8.63 -14.30 -4.16
C HIS A 216 10.13 -14.66 -4.09
N GLY A 217 10.61 -15.05 -2.92
CA GLY A 217 11.98 -15.52 -2.79
C GLY A 217 12.15 -16.85 -3.54
N LEU A 218 13.26 -17.01 -4.26
CA LEU A 218 13.69 -18.35 -4.65
C LEU A 218 14.09 -19.09 -3.37
N PRO A 219 13.62 -20.32 -3.15
CA PRO A 219 14.07 -21.11 -2.01
C PRO A 219 15.57 -21.39 -2.17
N ALA A 220 16.41 -20.56 -1.56
CA ALA A 220 17.85 -20.76 -1.59
C ALA A 220 18.23 -21.79 -0.53
N THR A 221 18.56 -23.00 -0.99
CA THR A 221 19.13 -24.05 -0.15
C THR A 221 20.60 -23.70 0.14
N SER A 222 20.84 -22.86 1.15
CA SER A 222 22.20 -22.62 1.64
C SER A 222 22.57 -23.68 2.69
N LEU A 223 23.61 -24.46 2.44
CA LEU A 223 24.24 -25.30 3.48
C LEU A 223 25.13 -24.40 4.34
N ALA A 224 24.67 -24.05 5.54
CA ALA A 224 25.47 -23.32 6.50
C ALA A 224 26.13 -24.28 7.50
N THR A 225 27.46 -24.43 7.43
CA THR A 225 28.26 -25.06 8.49
C THR A 225 28.51 -24.00 9.58
N SER A 226 27.78 -24.08 10.69
CA SER A 226 27.90 -23.10 11.78
C SER A 226 28.96 -23.55 12.79
N SER A 227 29.98 -22.70 12.98
CA SER A 227 30.87 -22.72 14.15
C SER A 227 30.43 -21.61 15.10
N THR A 228 30.13 -21.98 16.34
CA THR A 228 29.54 -21.08 17.34
C THR A 228 30.66 -20.29 18.04
N SER A 229 30.50 -18.98 18.15
CA SER A 229 31.27 -18.13 19.06
C SER A 229 30.34 -17.08 19.65
N SER A 230 30.16 -17.16 20.97
CA SER A 230 29.26 -16.30 21.74
C SER A 230 29.96 -15.01 22.17
N ALA A 231 29.30 -13.87 22.02
CA ALA A 231 29.61 -12.66 22.78
C ALA A 231 28.33 -11.85 23.07
N THR A 232 28.23 -11.37 24.30
CA THR A 232 27.07 -10.72 24.94
C THR A 232 27.40 -9.25 25.22
N ALA A 233 26.48 -8.32 24.95
CA ALA A 233 26.35 -6.99 25.62
C ALA A 233 24.99 -6.38 25.20
N MET A 234 24.02 -6.13 26.09
CA MET A 234 23.83 -5.04 27.08
C MET A 234 23.44 -3.65 26.50
N ALA A 235 22.42 -3.07 27.15
CA ALA A 235 21.48 -2.04 26.69
C ALA A 235 21.88 -0.58 27.00
N ASN A 236 21.18 0.41 26.39
CA ASN A 236 20.73 1.60 27.14
C ASN A 236 19.63 2.43 26.42
N GLN A 237 18.70 2.98 27.23
CA GLN A 237 17.62 3.93 26.89
C GLN A 237 18.10 5.40 26.89
N VAL A 238 17.28 6.35 26.36
CA VAL A 238 16.60 7.46 27.09
C VAL A 238 16.07 8.60 26.16
N ALA A 239 14.80 9.02 26.42
CA ALA A 239 14.06 10.31 26.29
C ALA A 239 14.35 11.34 25.14
N SER A 240 13.37 11.81 24.35
CA SER A 240 12.21 12.73 24.58
C SER A 240 12.57 14.23 24.73
N THR A 241 12.10 15.13 23.84
CA THR A 241 11.18 16.27 24.12
C THR A 241 10.98 17.34 23.00
N THR A 242 9.71 17.71 22.82
CA THR A 242 9.03 19.02 22.55
C THR A 242 9.19 19.91 21.30
N THR A 243 8.00 20.37 20.91
CA THR A 243 7.45 21.31 19.91
C THR A 243 7.84 22.79 20.08
N SER A 244 7.84 23.56 18.98
CA SER A 244 7.40 24.97 18.95
C SER A 244 7.09 25.47 17.54
N SER A 245 6.00 26.24 17.45
CA SER A 245 5.46 26.94 16.28
C SER A 245 5.86 28.42 16.29
N THR A 246 6.12 29.01 15.12
CA THR A 246 6.13 30.47 14.95
C THR A 246 5.84 30.85 13.50
N ALA A 247 4.79 31.65 13.28
CA ALA A 247 4.55 32.41 12.06
C ALA A 247 5.31 33.75 12.13
N THR A 248 5.74 34.35 11.01
CA THR A 248 5.76 35.82 10.78
C THR A 248 6.31 36.20 9.38
N ALA A 249 5.52 37.05 8.71
CA ALA A 249 5.78 38.13 7.75
C ALA A 249 6.85 38.06 6.64
N SER A 250 6.37 38.47 5.46
CA SER A 250 7.13 38.84 4.26
C SER A 250 7.96 40.11 4.49
N SER A 251 9.23 40.06 4.09
CA SER A 251 10.07 41.26 3.88
C SER A 251 11.02 41.04 2.70
N THR A 252 11.19 42.08 1.90
CA THR A 252 12.12 42.09 0.76
C THR A 252 13.55 42.14 1.29
N THR A 253 14.32 41.08 1.07
CA THR A 253 15.72 40.99 1.53
C THR A 253 16.65 41.06 0.32
N THR A 254 17.50 42.10 0.28
CA THR A 254 18.64 42.16 -0.64
C THR A 254 19.77 41.33 -0.05
N THR A 255 19.98 40.12 -0.56
CA THR A 255 21.03 39.22 -0.06
C THR A 255 22.29 39.35 -0.91
N THR A 256 23.32 39.99 -0.35
CA THR A 256 24.66 39.98 -0.93
C THR A 256 25.41 38.75 -0.42
N VAL A 257 25.60 37.74 -1.28
CA VAL A 257 26.38 36.54 -0.92
C VAL A 257 27.82 36.73 -1.40
N THR A 258 28.76 36.83 -0.46
CA THR A 258 30.21 36.86 -0.76
C THR A 258 30.78 35.50 -0.44
N THR A 259 31.18 34.74 -1.47
CA THR A 259 31.83 33.43 -1.29
C THR A 259 33.34 33.61 -1.42
N THR A 260 34.08 33.31 -0.35
CA THR A 260 35.56 33.37 -0.33
C THR A 260 36.10 31.95 -0.42
N THR A 261 36.81 31.63 -1.49
CA THR A 261 37.46 30.32 -1.66
C THR A 261 38.96 30.50 -1.45
N THR A 262 39.52 29.85 -0.42
CA THR A 262 40.97 29.87 -0.14
C THR A 262 41.57 28.54 -0.57
N THR A 263 42.49 28.57 -1.52
CA THR A 263 43.17 27.37 -2.02
C THR A 263 44.61 27.41 -1.52
N THR A 264 44.98 26.43 -0.69
CA THR A 264 46.36 26.31 -0.19
C THR A 264 47.06 25.20 -0.95
N MET A 265 48.11 25.53 -1.69
CA MET A 265 48.95 24.53 -2.35
C MET A 265 50.27 24.40 -1.59
N THR A 266 50.55 23.18 -1.12
CA THR A 266 51.83 22.86 -0.46
C THR A 266 52.67 22.05 -1.44
N THR A 267 53.78 22.64 -1.90
CA THR A 267 54.72 21.95 -2.78
C THR A 267 55.95 21.54 -1.95
N THR A 268 56.21 20.24 -1.87
CA THR A 268 57.34 19.69 -1.14
C THR A 268 58.44 19.30 -2.13
N THR A 269 59.55 20.02 -2.14
CA THR A 269 60.71 19.71 -2.99
C THR A 269 61.84 19.18 -2.11
N THR A 270 62.40 18.03 -2.50
CA THR A 270 63.35 17.23 -1.72
C THR A 270 64.77 17.78 -1.74
N THR A 271 65.02 18.94 -1.12
CA THR A 271 66.30 19.30 -0.48
C THR A 271 66.13 20.60 0.31
N SER A 272 66.16 20.50 1.64
CA SER A 272 66.36 21.58 2.64
C SER A 272 65.70 22.95 2.39
N ALA A 273 64.37 23.03 2.45
CA ALA A 273 63.56 24.13 3.03
C ALA A 273 62.10 24.02 2.54
N THR A 274 61.12 24.10 3.46
CA THR A 274 59.69 24.11 3.11
C THR A 274 59.20 25.55 2.99
N THR A 275 58.69 25.93 1.82
CA THR A 275 58.07 27.25 1.59
C THR A 275 56.59 27.06 1.34
N THR A 276 55.74 27.71 2.12
CA THR A 276 54.28 27.67 1.96
C THR A 276 53.81 28.95 1.27
N MET A 277 53.14 28.84 0.12
CA MET A 277 52.48 29.95 -0.55
C MET A 277 50.97 29.81 -0.43
N THR A 278 50.31 30.84 0.09
CA THR A 278 48.85 30.91 0.21
C THR A 278 48.33 31.97 -0.75
N THR A 279 47.43 31.59 -1.66
CA THR A 279 46.78 32.52 -2.60
C THR A 279 45.29 32.56 -2.30
N THR A 280 44.75 33.76 -2.06
CA THR A 280 43.31 33.97 -1.79
C THR A 280 42.67 34.67 -2.98
N THR A 281 41.65 34.05 -3.56
CA THR A 281 40.89 34.64 -4.69
C THR A 281 39.46 34.93 -4.22
N VAL A 282 39.04 36.20 -4.30
CA VAL A 282 37.68 36.63 -3.94
C VAL A 282 36.91 36.91 -5.24
N THR A 283 35.82 36.19 -5.46
CA THR A 283 34.95 36.39 -6.62
C THR A 283 33.60 36.95 -6.17
N THR A 284 33.34 38.23 -6.47
CA THR A 284 32.06 38.87 -6.18
C THR A 284 31.15 38.75 -7.40
N ARG A 285 29.98 38.14 -7.24
CA ARG A 285 29.00 37.94 -8.32
C ARG A 285 27.70 38.66 -7.97
N THR A 286 27.37 39.71 -8.73
CA THR A 286 26.13 40.47 -8.58
C THR A 286 25.03 39.81 -9.41
N MET A 287 23.98 39.31 -8.76
CA MET A 287 22.79 38.77 -9.43
C MET A 287 21.80 39.91 -9.68
N THR A 288 21.46 40.17 -10.94
CA THR A 288 20.40 41.12 -11.31
C THR A 288 19.10 40.34 -11.51
N THR A 289 18.11 40.57 -10.66
CA THR A 289 16.80 39.92 -10.77
C THR A 289 15.94 40.66 -11.79
N THR A 290 15.74 40.07 -12.96
CA THR A 290 14.82 40.59 -13.99
C THR A 290 13.39 40.14 -13.66
N THR A 291 12.54 41.05 -13.23
CA THR A 291 11.10 40.79 -13.07
C THR A 291 10.41 40.81 -14.43
N LEU A 292 10.01 39.63 -14.89
CA LEU A 292 9.19 39.45 -16.09
C LEU A 292 7.71 39.59 -15.69
N SER A 293 7.04 40.64 -16.18
CA SER A 293 5.59 40.81 -16.00
C SER A 293 4.84 39.94 -17.01
N THR A 294 4.42 38.75 -16.57
CA THR A 294 3.62 37.82 -17.38
C THR A 294 2.15 38.23 -17.34
N SER A 295 1.59 38.57 -18.49
CA SER A 295 0.14 38.77 -18.66
C SER A 295 -0.56 37.41 -18.56
N THR A 296 -1.24 37.15 -17.44
CA THR A 296 -2.01 35.93 -17.20
C THR A 296 -3.27 35.91 -18.05
N ARG A 297 -3.18 35.30 -19.24
CA ARG A 297 -4.35 34.67 -19.84
C ARG A 297 -4.72 33.48 -18.95
N THR A 298 -5.93 33.45 -18.41
CA THR A 298 -6.45 32.29 -17.68
C THR A 298 -6.49 31.12 -18.67
N ALA A 299 -5.48 30.26 -18.62
CA ALA A 299 -5.49 29.02 -19.39
C ALA A 299 -6.68 28.20 -18.89
N VAL A 300 -7.64 27.93 -19.78
CA VAL A 300 -8.75 27.06 -19.46
C VAL A 300 -8.22 25.64 -19.60
N TYR A 301 -8.23 24.87 -18.53
CA TYR A 301 -7.95 23.45 -18.58
C TYR A 301 -9.27 22.68 -18.59
N THR A 302 -9.29 21.57 -19.32
CA THR A 302 -10.45 20.67 -19.33
C THR A 302 -10.01 19.27 -18.98
N LYS A 303 -10.88 18.57 -18.26
CA LYS A 303 -10.76 17.16 -17.95
C LYS A 303 -11.58 16.36 -18.97
N LEU A 304 -10.94 15.43 -19.66
CA LEU A 304 -11.61 14.52 -20.59
C LEU A 304 -12.17 13.31 -19.85
N GLU A 305 -13.24 12.72 -20.38
CA GLU A 305 -13.77 11.45 -19.87
C GLU A 305 -12.74 10.33 -20.02
N GLY A 306 -12.88 9.30 -19.19
CA GLY A 306 -11.98 8.16 -19.18
C GLY A 306 -11.89 7.46 -20.54
N GLY A 307 -10.67 7.12 -20.94
CA GLY A 307 -10.39 6.48 -22.24
C GLY A 307 -10.11 7.43 -23.40
N ALA A 308 -10.27 8.75 -23.22
CA ALA A 308 -9.93 9.78 -24.21
C ALA A 308 -8.58 10.47 -23.93
N LYS A 309 -7.90 10.92 -24.99
CA LYS A 309 -6.64 11.69 -24.94
C LYS A 309 -6.87 13.12 -25.42
N CYS A 310 -5.98 14.03 -25.01
CA CYS A 310 -6.03 15.42 -25.49
C CYS A 310 -5.97 15.53 -27.02
N VAL A 311 -5.15 14.70 -27.66
CA VAL A 311 -4.99 14.68 -29.11
C VAL A 311 -6.25 14.25 -29.87
N ASP A 312 -7.11 13.41 -29.26
CA ASP A 312 -8.37 12.98 -29.89
C ASP A 312 -9.32 14.16 -30.13
N TYR A 313 -9.16 15.23 -29.34
CA TYR A 313 -9.93 16.48 -29.40
C TYR A 313 -9.12 17.66 -29.94
N GLN A 314 -7.96 17.40 -30.56
CA GLN A 314 -7.03 18.43 -31.05
C GLN A 314 -6.62 19.45 -29.97
N MET A 315 -6.56 19.00 -28.71
CA MET A 315 -6.11 19.80 -27.58
C MET A 315 -4.66 19.47 -27.24
N ALA A 316 -3.91 20.47 -26.78
CA ALA A 316 -2.56 20.24 -26.27
C ALA A 316 -2.64 19.57 -24.89
N GLY A 317 -1.87 18.51 -24.68
CA GLY A 317 -1.70 17.92 -23.35
C GLY A 317 -0.91 18.86 -22.43
N VAL A 318 -1.10 18.72 -21.12
CA VAL A 318 -0.27 19.42 -20.13
C VAL A 318 1.15 18.86 -20.17
N ASP A 319 2.11 19.71 -20.51
CA ASP A 319 3.47 19.36 -20.90
C ASP A 319 4.50 19.49 -19.77
N SER A 320 4.12 20.04 -18.61
CA SER A 320 5.00 20.17 -17.45
C SER A 320 4.30 19.77 -16.15
N LYS A 321 5.09 19.21 -15.24
CA LYS A 321 4.66 18.84 -13.89
C LYS A 321 4.11 20.03 -13.14
N GLU A 322 4.79 21.16 -13.21
CA GLU A 322 4.39 22.40 -12.55
C GLU A 322 3.02 22.86 -13.05
N ALA A 323 2.78 22.83 -14.36
CA ALA A 323 1.48 23.19 -14.92
C ALA A 323 0.38 22.21 -14.47
N CYS A 324 0.66 20.91 -14.42
CA CYS A 324 -0.30 19.90 -13.97
C CYS A 324 -0.72 20.10 -12.51
N PHE A 325 0.25 20.20 -11.60
CA PHE A 325 0.01 20.21 -10.16
C PHE A 325 -0.35 21.56 -9.57
N SER A 326 -0.04 22.65 -10.26
CA SER A 326 -0.45 24.00 -9.85
C SER A 326 -1.68 24.47 -10.63
N MET A 327 -1.48 24.95 -11.85
CA MET A 327 -2.49 25.65 -12.64
C MET A 327 -3.66 24.75 -13.02
N ALA A 328 -3.36 23.58 -13.59
CA ALA A 328 -4.38 22.66 -14.05
C ALA A 328 -5.20 22.14 -12.87
N ALA A 329 -4.55 21.55 -11.86
CA ALA A 329 -5.19 21.02 -10.65
C ALA A 329 -6.19 22.02 -10.02
N HIS A 330 -5.79 23.28 -9.83
CA HIS A 330 -6.66 24.27 -9.23
C HIS A 330 -7.82 24.67 -10.15
N SER A 331 -7.56 24.83 -11.45
CA SER A 331 -8.57 25.26 -12.41
C SER A 331 -9.72 24.26 -12.62
N ILE A 332 -9.45 22.96 -12.44
CA ILE A 332 -10.46 21.88 -12.59
C ILE A 332 -10.94 21.32 -11.24
N GLY A 333 -10.65 22.00 -10.12
CA GLY A 333 -11.15 21.62 -8.80
C GLY A 333 -10.47 20.40 -8.17
N LEU A 334 -9.27 20.03 -8.63
CA LEU A 334 -8.45 18.92 -8.10
C LEU A 334 -7.30 19.41 -7.20
N GLY A 335 -7.31 20.67 -6.76
CA GLY A 335 -6.22 21.25 -5.95
C GLY A 335 -5.96 20.56 -4.61
N SER A 336 -6.94 19.84 -4.06
CA SER A 336 -6.83 19.09 -2.80
C SER A 336 -6.57 17.59 -2.98
N VAL A 337 -6.51 17.12 -4.22
CA VAL A 337 -6.32 15.71 -4.56
C VAL A 337 -4.85 15.34 -4.35
N LEU A 338 -4.56 14.10 -3.98
CA LEU A 338 -3.18 13.61 -3.88
C LEU A 338 -2.48 13.77 -5.25
N GLN A 339 -1.32 14.40 -5.25
CA GLN A 339 -0.52 14.64 -6.46
C GLN A 339 0.69 13.70 -6.49
N MET A 340 0.94 13.09 -7.65
CA MET A 340 2.02 12.11 -7.78
C MET A 340 2.72 12.18 -9.14
N GLU A 341 4.04 12.24 -9.12
CA GLU A 341 4.84 12.10 -10.33
C GLU A 341 5.11 10.61 -10.61
N LEU A 342 4.75 10.15 -11.80
CA LEU A 342 4.89 8.77 -12.24
C LEU A 342 5.54 8.72 -13.62
N ASP A 343 6.86 8.75 -13.64
CA ASP A 343 7.63 8.61 -14.87
C ASP A 343 7.81 7.13 -15.26
N GLY A 344 7.80 6.88 -16.57
CA GLY A 344 8.14 5.57 -17.12
C GLY A 344 6.99 4.56 -17.18
N ILE A 345 5.75 4.97 -16.89
CA ILE A 345 4.57 4.07 -16.86
C ILE A 345 3.71 4.12 -18.13
N GLY A 346 4.30 4.49 -19.26
CA GLY A 346 3.64 4.35 -20.57
C GLY A 346 2.65 5.46 -20.90
N PHE A 347 2.67 6.55 -20.14
CA PHE A 347 1.97 7.77 -20.50
C PHE A 347 2.87 8.99 -20.42
N THR A 348 2.43 10.05 -21.09
CA THR A 348 3.00 11.38 -20.99
C THR A 348 1.89 12.42 -20.74
N GLY A 349 2.10 13.32 -19.78
CA GLY A 349 1.19 14.41 -19.44
C GLY A 349 0.48 14.26 -18.10
N CYS A 350 -0.61 15.02 -17.94
CA CYS A 350 -1.37 15.16 -16.69
C CYS A 350 -2.66 14.33 -16.74
N ILE A 351 -2.85 13.43 -15.79
CA ILE A 351 -3.95 12.48 -15.77
C ILE A 351 -4.54 12.40 -14.36
N TYR A 352 -5.86 12.37 -14.26
CA TYR A 352 -6.56 12.13 -13.01
C TYR A 352 -7.15 10.71 -12.98
N ASN A 353 -6.80 9.93 -11.96
CA ASN A 353 -7.39 8.62 -11.69
C ASN A 353 -8.61 8.80 -10.79
N THR A 354 -9.80 8.55 -11.34
CA THR A 354 -11.08 8.76 -10.66
C THR A 354 -11.33 7.75 -9.54
N VAL A 355 -10.79 6.54 -9.65
CA VAL A 355 -10.95 5.46 -8.67
C VAL A 355 -10.09 5.71 -7.44
N ALA A 356 -8.82 6.06 -7.66
CA ALA A 356 -7.88 6.30 -6.57
C ALA A 356 -7.99 7.73 -5.99
N ASN A 357 -8.66 8.65 -6.68
CA ASN A 357 -8.69 10.08 -6.38
C ASN A 357 -7.26 10.65 -6.29
N ILE A 358 -6.50 10.53 -7.39
CA ILE A 358 -5.09 10.95 -7.49
C ILE A 358 -4.88 11.68 -8.81
N LEU A 359 -4.24 12.84 -8.75
CA LEU A 359 -3.73 13.55 -9.92
C LEU A 359 -2.28 13.15 -10.16
N MET A 360 -2.00 12.64 -11.35
CA MET A 360 -0.70 12.11 -11.73
C MET A 360 -0.14 12.93 -12.88
N TYR A 361 1.17 13.15 -12.84
CA TYR A 361 1.92 13.65 -13.98
C TYR A 361 3.02 12.64 -14.29
N GLY A 362 3.20 12.29 -15.56
CA GLY A 362 4.19 11.31 -15.94
C GLY A 362 4.86 11.68 -17.23
N THR A 363 6.14 11.33 -17.34
CA THR A 363 6.91 11.37 -18.57
C THR A 363 7.50 9.99 -18.84
N THR A 364 7.29 9.47 -20.05
CA THR A 364 7.89 8.19 -20.46
C THR A 364 8.70 8.42 -21.73
N ASN A 365 9.99 8.13 -21.68
CA ASN A 365 10.88 8.30 -22.84
C ASN A 365 10.35 7.49 -24.04
N GLY A 366 10.21 8.17 -25.18
CA GLY A 366 9.68 7.58 -26.41
C GLY A 366 8.15 7.48 -26.48
N VAL A 367 7.43 7.88 -25.44
CA VAL A 367 5.95 7.98 -25.46
C VAL A 367 5.57 9.43 -25.76
N THR A 368 4.84 9.62 -26.86
CA THR A 368 4.24 10.90 -27.24
C THR A 368 2.78 10.96 -26.75
N PRO A 369 2.13 12.15 -26.77
CA PRO A 369 0.69 12.26 -26.46
C PRO A 369 -0.19 11.33 -27.32
N GLU A 370 0.23 11.01 -28.54
CA GLU A 370 -0.45 10.09 -29.45
C GLU A 370 -0.31 8.63 -29.00
N THR A 371 0.88 8.24 -28.57
CA THR A 371 1.19 6.86 -28.16
C THR A 371 0.93 6.58 -26.69
N THR A 372 0.48 7.58 -25.92
CA THR A 372 0.15 7.43 -24.50
C THR A 372 -0.88 6.32 -24.29
N LEU A 373 -0.76 5.54 -23.23
CA LEU A 373 -1.75 4.50 -22.92
C LEU A 373 -3.05 5.14 -22.40
N THR A 374 -4.20 4.72 -22.95
CA THR A 374 -5.53 5.12 -22.44
C THR A 374 -6.09 4.06 -21.50
N MET A 375 -6.72 4.51 -20.43
CA MET A 375 -7.42 3.64 -19.49
C MET A 375 -8.83 4.20 -19.23
N PRO A 376 -9.86 3.35 -19.11
CA PRO A 376 -11.25 3.80 -18.88
C PRO A 376 -11.47 4.63 -17.61
N ASN A 377 -10.57 4.50 -16.62
CA ASN A 377 -10.67 5.22 -15.34
C ASN A 377 -9.75 6.44 -15.26
N PHE A 378 -9.03 6.74 -16.34
CA PHE A 378 -7.99 7.77 -16.38
C PHE A 378 -8.48 8.92 -17.24
N GLU A 379 -8.70 10.06 -16.60
CA GLU A 379 -9.20 11.29 -17.21
C GLU A 379 -8.01 12.20 -17.56
N TYR A 380 -7.73 12.42 -18.85
CA TYR A 380 -6.64 13.29 -19.26
C TYR A 380 -6.99 14.76 -19.02
N VAL A 381 -6.03 15.52 -18.50
CA VAL A 381 -6.12 16.97 -18.31
C VAL A 381 -5.41 17.66 -19.47
N CYS A 382 -6.14 18.53 -20.17
CA CYS A 382 -5.70 19.15 -21.42
C CYS A 382 -5.78 20.67 -21.33
N TYR A 383 -4.94 21.35 -22.10
CA TYR A 383 -5.07 22.78 -22.36
C TYR A 383 -6.20 23.05 -23.35
N GLY A 384 -7.10 23.95 -22.97
CA GLY A 384 -8.23 24.41 -23.77
C GLY A 384 -9.57 23.80 -23.34
N MET A 385 -10.63 24.26 -24.00
CA MET A 385 -11.90 23.55 -24.05
C MET A 385 -11.95 22.74 -25.34
N PRO A 386 -12.58 21.55 -25.35
CA PRO A 386 -12.75 20.80 -26.57
C PRO A 386 -13.47 21.70 -27.55
N SER A 387 -12.93 21.82 -28.76
CA SER A 387 -13.60 22.49 -29.87
C SER A 387 -14.74 21.58 -30.33
N PHE A 388 -15.72 21.32 -29.47
CA PHE A 388 -16.99 20.81 -29.93
C PHE A 388 -17.50 21.88 -30.86
N LEU A 389 -17.42 21.57 -32.16
CA LEU A 389 -18.15 22.20 -33.22
C LEU A 389 -19.44 22.77 -32.62
N ILE A 390 -19.47 24.08 -32.48
CA ILE A 390 -20.70 24.82 -32.69
C ILE A 390 -21.08 24.41 -34.11
N LEU A 391 -21.81 23.30 -34.25
CA LEU A 391 -22.44 22.95 -35.50
C LEU A 391 -23.34 24.15 -35.82
N PRO A 392 -23.12 24.85 -36.94
CA PRO A 392 -23.94 25.99 -37.32
C PRO A 392 -25.40 25.60 -37.51
#